data_AF-S2S3U0-F1
#
_entry.id   AF-S2S3U0-F1
#
_cell.length_a   1.000
_cell.length_b   1.000
_cell.length_c   1.000
_cell.angle_alpha   90.00
_cell.angle_beta   90.00
_cell.angle_gamma   90.00
#
_symmetry.space_group_name_H-M   'P 1'
#
loop_
_entity.id
_entity.type
_entity.pdbx_description
1 polymer ?
#
loop_
_entity_poly.entity_id
_entity_poly.type
_entity_poly.pdbx_seq_one_letter_code
_entity_poly.pdbx_strand_id
1 'polypeptide(L)'
;MNERVLGHFLRYKRTHADRAKFDVPDIKHRTPGLTRDEVATLANVSTDWYTRIEQGRTGVSASADVLRDLCKTLKLNQAETNYIFNLAEEIPPTTDQSTSYDSVQRFVDEQMPNPAFALDQNLTVVAANKMYTAILWQLF
;
A
#
# COMPACT_ATOMS: atom_id res chain seq x y z
N MET A 1 5.05 -11.72 8.67
CA MET A 1 4.40 -10.41 8.85
C MET A 1 5.04 -9.71 10.03
N ASN A 2 5.31 -8.40 9.96
CA ASN A 2 5.87 -7.63 11.08
C ASN A 2 4.75 -6.99 11.93
N GLU A 3 4.13 -7.77 12.83
CA GLU A 3 2.86 -7.40 13.47
C GLU A 3 2.94 -6.11 14.31
N ARG A 4 4.05 -5.91 15.03
CA ARG A 4 4.23 -4.72 15.87
C ARG A 4 4.31 -3.44 15.04
N VAL A 5 5.04 -3.49 13.92
CA VAL A 5 5.20 -2.33 13.03
C VAL A 5 3.89 -2.06 12.30
N LEU A 6 3.20 -3.11 11.83
CA LEU A 6 1.88 -3.01 11.22
C LEU A 6 0.86 -2.37 12.18
N GLY A 7 0.78 -2.86 13.41
CA GLY A 7 -0.12 -2.32 14.42
C GLY A 7 0.18 -0.86 14.75
N HIS A 8 1.47 -0.49 14.87
CA HIS A 8 1.88 0.89 15.08
C HIS A 8 1.49 1.81 13.91
N PHE A 9 1.70 1.36 12.68
CA PHE A 9 1.32 2.09 11.48
C PHE A 9 -0.20 2.34 11.41
N LEU A 10 -1.01 1.29 11.62
CA LEU A 10 -2.48 1.39 11.67
C LEU A 10 -2.94 2.36 12.77
N ARG A 11 -2.34 2.28 13.96
CA ARG A 11 -2.64 3.20 15.06
C ARG A 11 -2.32 4.65 14.69
N TYR A 12 -1.17 4.88 14.07
CA TYR A 12 -0.76 6.22 13.63
C TYR A 12 -1.78 6.80 12.65
N LYS A 13 -2.14 6.03 11.59
CA LYS A 13 -3.10 6.48 10.56
C LYS A 13 -4.49 6.71 11.12
N ARG A 14 -4.96 5.84 12.01
CA ARG A 14 -6.27 6.02 12.68
C ARG A 14 -6.31 7.27 13.55
N THR A 15 -5.28 7.50 14.38
CA THR A 15 -5.27 8.61 15.34
C THR A 15 -5.03 9.98 14.69
N HIS A 16 -4.46 10.02 13.49
CA HIS A 16 -4.24 11.23 12.69
C HIS A 16 -5.23 11.41 11.54
N ALA A 17 -6.22 10.51 11.42
CA ALA A 17 -7.25 10.64 10.39
C ALA A 17 -8.12 11.87 10.67
N ASP A 18 -8.36 12.66 9.63
CA ASP A 18 -9.27 13.80 9.68
C ASP A 18 -10.72 13.30 9.67
N ARG A 19 -11.38 13.34 10.83
CA ARG A 19 -12.75 12.85 11.04
C ARG A 19 -13.75 13.46 10.06
N ALA A 20 -13.56 14.71 9.66
CA ALA A 20 -14.44 15.40 8.71
C ALA A 20 -14.47 14.75 7.32
N LYS A 21 -13.50 13.87 7.01
CA LYS A 21 -13.43 13.12 5.75
C LYS A 21 -14.17 11.77 5.81
N PHE A 22 -14.75 11.40 6.94
CA PHE A 22 -15.41 10.12 7.16
C PHE A 22 -16.87 10.32 7.52
N ASP A 23 -17.73 9.38 7.11
CA ASP A 23 -19.14 9.36 7.48
C ASP A 23 -19.29 8.78 8.89
N VAL A 24 -18.83 9.54 9.88
CA VAL A 24 -18.87 9.17 11.30
C VAL A 24 -19.54 10.28 12.12
N PRO A 25 -20.27 9.93 13.19
CA PRO A 25 -20.91 10.92 14.04
C PRO A 25 -19.92 11.95 14.61
N ASP A 26 -20.33 13.22 14.62
CA ASP A 26 -19.59 14.30 15.26
C ASP A 26 -19.89 14.33 16.77
N ILE A 27 -19.36 13.33 17.47
CA ILE A 27 -19.45 13.22 18.92
C ILE A 27 -18.12 13.70 19.51
N LYS A 28 -18.17 14.44 20.63
CA LYS A 28 -16.96 14.85 21.37
C LYS A 28 -16.21 13.61 21.87
N HIS A 29 -15.21 13.19 21.11
CA HIS A 29 -14.30 12.11 21.49
C HIS A 29 -13.01 12.66 22.08
N ARG A 30 -12.39 11.84 22.94
CA ARG A 30 -11.09 12.13 23.56
C ARG A 30 -9.91 11.98 22.58
N THR A 31 -10.15 11.34 21.43
CA THR A 31 -9.14 11.13 20.39
C THR A 31 -9.44 12.06 19.21
N PRO A 32 -8.47 12.82 18.69
CA PRO A 32 -8.70 13.71 17.55
C PRO A 32 -9.01 12.96 16.24
N GLY A 33 -8.52 11.72 16.09
CA GLY A 33 -8.79 10.87 14.93
C GLY A 33 -9.97 9.91 15.08
N LEU A 34 -9.96 8.83 14.30
CA LEU A 34 -10.99 7.79 14.34
C LEU A 34 -10.82 6.89 15.58
N THR A 35 -11.93 6.37 16.09
CA THR A 35 -11.95 5.32 17.10
C THR A 35 -11.71 3.94 16.45
N ARG A 36 -11.44 2.92 17.28
CA ARG A 36 -11.27 1.55 16.75
C ARG A 36 -12.56 1.00 16.17
N ASP A 37 -13.69 1.29 16.82
CA ASP A 37 -15.02 0.90 16.34
C ASP A 37 -15.33 1.54 15.00
N GLU A 38 -15.04 2.84 14.85
CA GLU A 38 -15.27 3.54 13.58
C GLU A 38 -14.47 2.92 12.43
N VAL A 39 -13.17 2.66 12.63
CA VAL A 39 -12.35 2.02 11.58
C VAL A 39 -12.85 0.61 11.30
N ALA A 40 -13.19 -0.16 12.33
CA ALA A 40 -13.68 -1.52 12.16
C ALA A 40 -14.99 -1.55 11.37
N THR A 41 -15.94 -0.67 11.69
CA THR A 41 -17.19 -0.52 10.95
C THR A 41 -16.95 -0.09 9.50
N LEU A 42 -16.13 0.94 9.27
CA LEU A 42 -15.85 1.44 7.92
C LEU A 42 -15.12 0.41 7.04
N ALA A 43 -14.23 -0.40 7.64
CA ALA A 43 -13.48 -1.45 6.95
C ALA A 43 -14.18 -2.81 6.92
N ASN A 44 -15.42 -2.90 7.43
CA ASN A 44 -16.19 -4.15 7.50
C ASN A 44 -15.45 -5.31 8.20
N VAL A 45 -14.79 -5.01 9.32
CA VAL A 45 -14.10 -6.00 10.18
C VAL A 45 -14.61 -5.91 11.62
N SER A 46 -14.34 -6.93 12.44
CA SER A 46 -14.72 -6.86 13.85
C SER A 46 -13.80 -5.92 14.64
N THR A 47 -14.36 -5.19 15.61
CA THR A 47 -13.59 -4.34 16.55
C THR A 47 -12.50 -5.14 17.27
N ASP A 48 -12.80 -6.37 17.70
CA ASP A 48 -11.83 -7.21 18.41
C ASP A 48 -10.63 -7.54 17.50
N TRP A 49 -10.90 -7.93 16.25
CA TRP A 49 -9.84 -8.18 15.27
C TRP A 49 -9.00 -6.92 15.03
N TYR A 50 -9.63 -5.77 14.79
CA TYR A 50 -8.92 -4.51 14.57
C TYR A 50 -8.10 -4.07 15.80
N THR A 51 -8.62 -4.33 16.99
CA THR A 51 -7.90 -4.05 18.24
C THR A 51 -6.67 -4.94 18.39
N ARG A 52 -6.78 -6.23 18.06
CA ARG A 52 -5.67 -7.19 18.16
C ARG A 52 -4.56 -6.91 17.16
N ILE A 53 -4.90 -6.52 15.92
CA ILE A 53 -3.90 -6.16 14.90
C ILE A 53 -3.20 -4.84 15.27
N GLU A 54 -3.93 -3.84 15.78
CA GLU A 54 -3.35 -2.58 16.25
C GLU A 54 -2.39 -2.80 17.45
N GLN A 55 -2.66 -3.81 18.29
CA GLN A 55 -1.79 -4.22 19.40
C GLN A 55 -0.55 -5.02 18.94
N GLY A 56 -0.47 -5.43 17.68
CA GLY A 56 0.60 -6.28 17.17
C GLY A 56 0.63 -7.66 17.82
N ARG A 57 -0.54 -8.24 18.13
CA ARG A 57 -0.62 -9.61 18.66
C ARG A 57 -0.21 -10.62 17.59
N THR A 58 0.58 -11.62 17.99
CA THR A 58 0.98 -12.72 17.10
C THR A 58 -0.22 -13.56 16.70
N GLY A 59 -0.16 -14.14 15.49
CA GLY A 59 -1.20 -15.04 14.96
C GLY A 59 -2.48 -14.34 14.49
N VAL A 60 -2.48 -13.01 14.34
CA VAL A 60 -3.56 -12.27 13.70
C VAL A 60 -3.25 -12.13 12.21
N SER A 61 -3.90 -12.93 11.36
CA SER A 61 -3.73 -12.79 9.91
C SER A 61 -4.60 -11.67 9.34
N ALA A 62 -4.07 -10.94 8.37
CA ALA A 62 -4.78 -9.94 7.57
C ALA A 62 -4.69 -10.35 6.10
N SER A 63 -5.81 -10.80 5.52
CA SER A 63 -5.84 -11.15 4.10
C SER A 63 -5.65 -9.90 3.23
N ALA A 64 -5.20 -10.10 1.98
CA ALA A 64 -5.08 -9.04 0.99
C ALA A 64 -6.37 -8.20 0.82
N ASP A 65 -7.54 -8.83 0.91
CA ASP A 65 -8.84 -8.13 0.82
C ASP A 65 -9.08 -7.22 2.04
N VAL A 66 -8.83 -7.72 3.25
CA VAL A 66 -8.94 -6.92 4.48
C VAL A 66 -7.94 -5.76 4.46
N LEU A 67 -6.71 -5.98 4.01
CA LEU A 67 -5.72 -4.92 3.86
C LEU A 67 -6.20 -3.88 2.84
N ARG A 68 -6.79 -4.30 1.72
CA ARG A 68 -7.34 -3.38 0.71
C ARG A 68 -8.45 -2.51 1.27
N ASP A 69 -9.36 -3.09 2.05
CA ASP A 69 -10.46 -2.36 2.67
C ASP A 69 -9.96 -1.41 3.76
N LEU A 70 -8.95 -1.80 4.53
CA LEU A 70 -8.25 -0.90 5.46
C LEU A 70 -7.54 0.24 4.73
N CYS A 71 -6.89 -0.03 3.59
CA CYS A 71 -6.23 1.02 2.79
C CYS A 71 -7.24 2.07 2.30
N LYS A 72 -8.39 1.61 1.77
CA LYS A 72 -9.49 2.48 1.34
C LYS A 72 -10.08 3.25 2.52
N THR A 73 -10.36 2.55 3.61
CA THR A 73 -10.96 3.11 4.83
C THR A 73 -10.08 4.17 5.46
N LEU A 74 -8.76 3.97 5.53
CA LEU A 74 -7.85 4.95 6.10
C LEU A 74 -7.34 5.97 5.09
N LYS A 75 -7.90 5.95 3.86
CA LYS A 75 -7.51 6.80 2.72
C LYS A 75 -5.99 6.85 2.54
N LEU A 76 -5.37 5.68 2.56
CA LEU A 76 -3.93 5.53 2.38
C LEU A 76 -3.54 5.95 0.97
N ASN A 77 -2.40 6.65 0.85
CA ASN A 77 -1.81 6.90 -0.46
C ASN A 77 -1.14 5.62 -1.01
N GLN A 78 -0.61 5.69 -2.23
CA GLN A 78 0.01 4.54 -2.87
C GLN A 78 1.24 4.01 -2.12
N ALA A 79 2.13 4.90 -1.66
CA ALA A 79 3.33 4.50 -0.92
C ALA A 79 2.97 3.83 0.41
N GLU A 80 1.95 4.35 1.09
CA GLU A 80 1.40 3.78 2.32
C GLU A 80 0.72 2.42 2.10
N THR A 81 0.03 2.27 0.97
CA THR A 81 -0.55 0.98 0.54
C THR A 81 0.56 -0.04 0.29
N ASN A 82 1.59 0.31 -0.47
CA ASN A 82 2.71 -0.60 -0.70
C ASN A 82 3.41 -0.98 0.61
N TYR A 83 3.58 -0.01 1.52
CA TYR A 83 4.19 -0.23 2.82
C TYR A 83 3.38 -1.21 3.68
N ILE A 84 2.06 -1.03 3.81
CA ILE A 84 1.25 -1.91 4.66
C ILE A 84 1.17 -3.35 4.11
N PHE A 85 1.11 -3.52 2.78
CA PHE A 85 1.16 -4.84 2.15
C PHE A 85 2.51 -5.52 2.36
N ASN A 86 3.62 -4.79 2.26
CA ASN A 86 4.96 -5.31 2.58
C ASN A 86 5.04 -5.78 4.05
N LEU A 87 4.55 -4.98 5.00
CA LEU A 87 4.52 -5.37 6.42
C LEU A 87 3.69 -6.63 6.68
N ALA A 88 2.61 -6.81 5.94
CA ALA A 88 1.74 -7.96 6.03
C ALA A 88 2.26 -9.21 5.28
N GLU A 89 3.36 -9.09 4.52
CA GLU A 89 3.86 -10.12 3.60
C GLU A 89 2.82 -10.55 2.55
N GLU A 90 2.00 -9.59 2.12
CA GLU A 90 0.96 -9.76 1.10
C GLU A 90 1.31 -9.00 -0.18
N ILE A 91 0.77 -9.45 -1.31
CA ILE A 91 0.98 -8.79 -2.61
C ILE A 91 0.00 -7.61 -2.72
N PRO A 92 0.47 -6.36 -2.90
CA PRO A 92 -0.42 -5.22 -3.08
C PRO A 92 -1.28 -5.40 -4.34
N PRO A 93 -2.53 -4.91 -4.34
CA PRO A 93 -3.33 -4.91 -5.56
C PRO A 93 -2.57 -4.11 -6.61
N THR A 94 -2.21 -4.76 -7.71
CA THR A 94 -1.69 -4.08 -8.89
C THR A 94 -2.72 -3.03 -9.26
N THR A 95 -2.34 -1.76 -9.26
CA THR A 95 -3.20 -0.77 -9.89
C THR A 95 -3.24 -1.17 -11.35
N ASP A 96 -4.39 -1.67 -11.83
CA ASP A 96 -4.71 -1.87 -13.24
C ASP A 96 -4.74 -0.51 -13.97
N GLN A 97 -3.68 0.27 -13.83
CA GLN A 97 -3.35 1.23 -14.85
C GLN A 97 -2.84 0.37 -16.01
N SER A 98 -3.78 0.01 -16.88
CA SER A 98 -3.51 -0.25 -18.29
C SER A 98 -2.95 1.04 -18.91
N THR A 99 -1.81 1.51 -18.40
CA THR A 99 -0.93 2.39 -19.13
C THR A 99 -0.44 1.51 -20.25
N SER A 100 -0.82 1.83 -21.49
CA SER A 100 -0.21 1.17 -22.64
C SER A 100 1.30 1.43 -22.56
N TYR A 101 2.01 0.41 -22.06
CA TYR A 101 3.47 0.43 -21.93
C TYR A 101 4.13 0.55 -23.30
N ASP A 102 3.38 0.46 -24.41
CA ASP A 102 3.88 0.67 -25.77
C ASP A 102 4.46 2.08 -25.98
N SER A 103 3.91 3.09 -25.30
CA SER A 103 4.43 4.47 -25.36
C SER A 103 5.73 4.61 -24.55
N VAL A 104 5.77 4.00 -23.36
CA VAL A 104 6.93 3.96 -22.48
C VAL A 104 8.07 3.14 -23.12
N GLN A 105 7.74 1.99 -23.72
CA GLN A 105 8.68 1.13 -24.42
C GLN A 105 9.30 1.85 -25.62
N ARG A 106 8.48 2.57 -26.43
CA ARG A 106 9.00 3.40 -27.53
C ARG A 106 9.99 4.45 -27.05
N PHE A 107 9.64 5.18 -26.00
CA PHE A 107 10.53 6.19 -25.41
C PHE A 107 11.85 5.58 -24.89
N VAL A 108 11.78 4.41 -24.26
CA VAL A 108 12.95 3.67 -23.76
C VAL A 108 13.83 3.16 -24.91
N ASP A 109 13.22 2.68 -25.99
CA ASP A 109 13.94 2.24 -27.20
C ASP A 109 14.64 3.41 -27.93
N GLU A 110 14.05 4.61 -27.91
CA GLU A 110 14.65 5.84 -28.47
C GLU A 110 15.94 6.28 -27.76
N GLN A 111 16.23 5.77 -26.55
CA GLN A 111 17.46 6.10 -25.83
C GLN A 111 18.70 5.35 -26.33
N MET A 112 18.53 4.39 -27.24
CA MET A 112 19.65 3.68 -27.88
C MET A 112 20.66 4.68 -28.48
N PRO A 113 21.98 4.45 -28.31
CA PRO A 113 22.62 3.24 -27.78
C PRO A 113 22.79 3.22 -26.24
N ASN A 114 22.26 4.20 -25.51
CA ASN A 114 22.44 4.25 -24.06
C ASN A 114 21.50 3.23 -23.37
N PRO A 115 21.97 2.51 -22.32
CA PRO A 115 21.10 1.65 -21.52
C PRO A 115 19.98 2.45 -20.87
N ALA A 116 18.73 2.01 -21.05
CA ALA A 116 17.56 2.64 -20.45
C ALA A 116 16.51 1.62 -20.04
N PHE A 117 15.80 1.93 -18.95
CA PHE A 117 14.65 1.19 -18.45
C PHE A 117 13.68 2.13 -17.74
N ALA A 118 12.43 1.72 -17.63
CA ALA A 118 11.41 2.42 -16.86
C ALA A 118 10.96 1.56 -15.68
N LEU A 119 10.72 2.23 -14.56
CA LEU A 119 10.16 1.61 -13.36
C LEU A 119 8.71 2.08 -13.17
N ASP A 120 7.87 1.20 -12.67
CA ASP A 120 6.61 1.61 -12.06
C ASP A 120 6.82 2.17 -10.64
N GLN A 121 5.72 2.59 -10.04
CA GLN A 121 5.66 3.05 -8.65
C GLN A 121 6.08 1.99 -7.60
N ASN A 122 6.15 0.72 -7.99
CA ASN A 122 6.57 -0.40 -7.16
C ASN A 122 8.05 -0.77 -7.39
N LEU A 123 8.80 0.04 -8.15
CA LEU A 123 10.17 -0.24 -8.56
C LEU A 123 10.31 -1.52 -9.41
N THR A 124 9.23 -1.93 -10.08
CA THR A 124 9.24 -3.03 -11.04
C THR A 124 9.64 -2.50 -12.41
N VAL A 125 10.53 -3.20 -13.12
CA VAL A 125 10.88 -2.85 -14.50
C VAL A 125 9.68 -3.13 -15.40
N VAL A 126 9.13 -2.08 -16.03
CA VAL A 126 7.98 -2.17 -16.94
C VAL A 126 8.34 -2.01 -18.41
N ALA A 127 9.53 -1.46 -18.69
CA ALA A 127 10.09 -1.37 -20.04
C ALA A 127 11.62 -1.33 -19.94
N ALA A 128 12.31 -1.92 -20.91
CA ALA A 128 13.77 -1.89 -21.00
C ALA A 128 14.20 -1.97 -22.47
N ASN A 129 15.29 -1.28 -22.81
CA ASN A 129 15.88 -1.38 -24.14
C ASN A 129 16.91 -2.52 -24.21
N LYS A 130 17.30 -2.90 -25.43
CA LYS A 130 18.23 -4.01 -25.67
C LYS A 130 19.60 -3.79 -25.04
N MET A 131 20.07 -2.54 -24.93
CA MET A 131 21.36 -2.25 -24.32
C MET A 131 21.34 -2.47 -22.80
N TYR A 132 20.24 -2.12 -22.12
CA TYR A 132 20.06 -2.44 -20.70
C TYR A 132 20.18 -3.94 -20.44
N THR A 133 19.51 -4.77 -21.24
CA THR A 133 19.59 -6.24 -21.12
C THR A 133 21.00 -6.76 -21.39
N ALA A 134 21.69 -6.22 -22.40
CA ALA A 134 23.05 -6.62 -22.75
C ALA A 134 24.06 -6.37 -21.63
N ILE A 135 23.96 -5.23 -20.92
CA ILE A 135 24.84 -4.92 -19.78
C ILE A 135 24.46 -5.74 -18.55
N LEU A 136 23.17 -5.89 -18.27
CA LEU A 136 22.75 -6.57 -17.05
C LEU A 136 23.22 -8.03 -17.00
N TRP A 137 23.36 -8.67 -18.17
CA TRP A 137 23.91 -10.03 -18.31
C TRP A 137 25.44 -10.10 -18.18
N GLN A 138 26.15 -8.97 -18.16
CA GLN A 138 27.59 -8.91 -17.88
C GLN A 138 27.91 -8.70 -16.39
N LEU A 139 26.89 -8.36 -15.58
CA LEU A 139 27.05 -8.06 -14.15
C LEU A 139 26.76 -9.26 -13.24
N PHE A 140 26.41 -10.42 -13.82
CA PHE A 140 26.15 -11.69 -13.15
C PHE A 140 26.81 -12.84 -13.93
#